data_AF-A0A7Y8H367-F1
#
_entry.id   AF-A0A7Y8H367-F1
#
_cell.length_a   1.000
_cell.length_b   1.000
_cell.length_c   1.000
_cell.angle_alpha   90.00
_cell.angle_beta   90.00
_cell.angle_gamma   90.00
#
_symmetry.space_group_name_H-M   'P 1'
#
loop_
_entity.id
_entity.type
_entity.pdbx_description
1 polymer ?
#
loop_
_entity_poly.entity_id
_entity_poly.type
_entity_poly.pdbx_seq_one_letter_code
_entity_poly.pdbx_strand_id
1 'polypeptide(L)' 'HKGLHTTNFNGVNLSSGVYFYTLKAGDFTSTKKLVLMK' A
#
# COMPACT_ATOMS: atom_id res chain seq x y z
N HIS A 1 -2.98 -18.40 9.48
CA HIS A 1 -3.59 -19.04 8.29
C HIS A 1 -3.21 -18.26 7.03
N LYS A 2 -2.99 -18.95 5.91
CA LYS A 2 -2.79 -18.32 4.60
C LYS A 2 -4.16 -17.88 4.08
N GLY A 3 -4.30 -16.65 3.59
CA GLY A 3 -5.58 -16.11 3.14
C GLY A 3 -5.46 -14.68 2.63
N LEU A 4 -6.59 -14.13 2.17
CA LEU A 4 -6.70 -12.72 1.81
C LEU A 4 -6.69 -11.86 3.07
N HIS A 5 -5.80 -10.88 3.12
CA HIS A 5 -5.73 -9.90 4.18
C HIS A 5 -5.96 -8.51 3.59
N THR A 6 -7.01 -7.84 4.06
CA THR A 6 -7.38 -6.49 3.62
C THR A 6 -7.14 -5.51 4.76
N THR A 7 -6.44 -4.41 4.46
CA THR A 7 -6.19 -3.32 5.41
C THR A 7 -6.64 -2.01 4.78
N ASN A 8 -7.25 -1.13 5.57
CA ASN A 8 -7.62 0.21 5.11
C ASN A 8 -6.44 1.18 5.27
N PHE A 9 -6.13 1.94 4.23
CA PHE A 9 -5.13 2.99 4.25
C PHE A 9 -5.81 4.36 4.33
N ASN A 10 -5.65 5.06 5.46
CA ASN A 10 -6.16 6.42 5.62
C ASN A 10 -5.10 7.45 5.18
N GLY A 11 -5.30 8.02 4.00
CA GLY A 11 -4.43 9.05 3.42
C GLY A 11 -4.85 10.51 3.70
N VAL A 12 -5.73 10.79 4.67
CA VAL A 12 -6.36 12.12 4.87
C VAL A 12 -5.36 13.27 5.02
N ASN A 13 -4.21 13.03 5.64
CA ASN A 13 -3.18 14.04 5.90
C ASN A 13 -2.11 14.09 4.79
N LEU A 14 -2.24 13.30 3.74
CA LEU A 14 -1.32 13.28 2.61
C LEU A 14 -1.84 14.19 1.48
N SER A 15 -0.92 14.81 0.73
CA SER A 15 -1.25 15.55 -0.48
C SER A 15 -1.66 14.61 -1.61
N SER A 16 -2.44 15.08 -2.58
CA SER A 16 -2.60 14.34 -3.83
C SER A 16 -1.23 14.08 -4.47
N GLY A 17 -0.99 12.88 -4.97
CA GLY A 17 0.32 12.52 -5.50
C GLY A 17 0.52 11.03 -5.71
N VAL A 18 1.73 10.69 -6.13
CA VAL A 18 2.16 9.31 -6.35
C VAL A 18 2.97 8.84 -5.15
N TYR A 19 2.57 7.71 -4.58
CA TYR A 19 3.20 7.07 -3.42
C TYR A 19 3.67 5.67 -3.79
N PHE A 20 4.90 5.32 -3.44
CA PHE A 20 5.39 3.95 -3.59
C PHE A 20 5.29 3.21 -2.26
N TYR A 21 4.83 1.97 -2.29
CA TYR A 21 4.73 1.11 -1.11
C TYR A 21 5.30 -0.28 -1.40
N THR A 22 5.81 -0.95 -0.38
CA THR A 22 6.41 -2.27 -0.49
C THR A 22 5.63 -3.26 0.38
N LEU A 23 5.19 -4.35 -0.24
CA LEU A 23 4.62 -5.50 0.43
C LEU A 23 5.74 -6.50 0.74
N LYS A 24 5.90 -6.87 2.01
CA LYS A 24 6.87 -7.87 2.48
C LYS A 24 6.14 -9.03 3.16
N ALA A 25 6.39 -10.27 2.73
CA ALA A 25 5.80 -11.47 3.32
C ALA A 25 6.80 -12.63 3.27
N GLY A 26 7.59 -12.82 4.34
CA GLY A 26 8.73 -13.74 4.32
C GLY A 26 9.73 -13.33 3.23
N ASP A 27 10.08 -14.26 2.35
CA ASP A 27 11.00 -14.01 1.22
C ASP A 27 10.35 -13.24 0.05
N PHE A 28 9.03 -13.04 0.08
CA PHE A 28 8.33 -12.26 -0.95
C PHE A 28 8.45 -10.76 -0.69
N THR A 29 8.93 -10.02 -1.69
CA THR A 29 8.94 -8.55 -1.69
C THR A 29 8.38 -8.02 -3.01
N SER A 30 7.43 -7.09 -2.93
CA SER A 30 6.86 -6.44 -4.12
C SER A 30 6.63 -4.95 -3.88
N THR A 31 7.18 -4.12 -4.75
CA THR A 31 6.96 -2.66 -4.72
C THR A 31 5.88 -2.28 -5.73
N LYS A 32 4.94 -1.44 -5.30
CA LYS A 32 3.80 -0.97 -6.09
C LYS A 32 3.65 0.54 -5.97
N LYS A 33 2.99 1.13 -6.96
CA LYS A 33 2.65 2.55 -7.04
C LYS A 33 1.19 2.75 -6.67
N LEU A 34 0.91 3.70 -5.79
CA LEU A 34 -0.40 4.17 -5.39
C LEU A 34 -0.57 5.62 -5.86
N VAL A 35 -1.69 5.93 -6.48
CA VAL A 35 -2.05 7.29 -6.86
C VAL A 35 -3.12 7.77 -5.88
N LEU A 36 -2.79 8.77 -5.08
CA LEU A 36 -3.72 9.41 -4.16
C LEU A 36 -4.27 10.68 -4.83
N MET A 37 -5.57 10.75 -4.98
CA MET A 37 -6.29 11.92 -5.49
C MET A 37 -7.26 12.38 -4.40
N LYS A 38 -7.27 13.68 -4.10
CA LYS A 38 -8.30 14.34 -3.30
C LYS A 38 -9.49 14.74 -4.16
#